data_AF-A0A8T5ZFG2-F1
#
_entry.id   AF-A0A8T5ZFG2-F1
#
_cell.length_a   1.000
_cell.length_b   1.000
_cell.length_c   1.000
_cell.angle_alpha   90.00
_cell.angle_beta   90.00
_cell.angle_gamma   90.00
#
_symmetry.space_group_name_H-M   'P 1'
#
loop_
_entity.id
_entity.type
_entity.pdbx_description
1 polymer ?
#
loop_
_entity_poly.entity_id
_entity_poly.type
_entity_poly.pdbx_seq_one_letter_code
_entity_poly.pdbx_strand_id
1 'polypeptide(L)'
;MSNAQEAVKTRHKETSLIFPVLALVVLFLWGSSQTLPVVIAINLLALIGILSSAFSVVRHADVLAHRLGEPYGSLILSLSVVILEVSLISALMATGDAAPTLMRDTLYSIIMIVTGGLVGFSLLLGGRKFATQYMNLFGIKQYLIALFPLAIIVLVFPMALPAANFSTGQALLVALISAAMYGVFLLIQTKTHQSLFVYEHEDDSDDDDPHHGKPSAHSS
;
A
#
# COMPACT_ATOMS: atom_id res chain seq x y z
N MET A 1 27.88 -8.36 -36.05
CA MET A 1 26.68 -9.22 -36.06
C MET A 1 26.48 -9.76 -34.65
N SER A 2 25.26 -9.63 -34.12
CA SER A 2 24.73 -10.18 -32.87
C SER A 2 25.29 -9.63 -31.55
N ASN A 3 24.58 -8.69 -30.92
CA ASN A 3 24.36 -8.56 -29.46
C ASN A 3 23.57 -7.27 -29.13
N ALA A 4 22.46 -7.03 -29.82
CA ALA A 4 21.65 -5.81 -29.64
C ALA A 4 20.15 -6.08 -29.43
N GLN A 5 19.71 -7.32 -29.21
CA GLN A 5 18.28 -7.63 -29.13
C GLN A 5 17.95 -8.75 -28.13
N GLU A 6 18.46 -8.67 -26.90
CA GLU A 6 17.68 -9.16 -25.75
C GLU A 6 16.93 -7.98 -25.12
N ALA A 7 16.07 -7.37 -25.92
CA ALA A 7 14.91 -6.68 -25.36
C ALA A 7 14.10 -7.78 -24.68
N VAL A 8 14.31 -7.95 -23.38
CA VAL A 8 13.56 -8.88 -22.51
C VAL A 8 12.09 -8.59 -22.73
N LYS A 9 11.51 -9.43 -23.58
CA LYS A 9 10.11 -9.42 -23.96
C LYS A 9 9.35 -9.95 -22.76
N THR A 10 9.17 -9.13 -21.73
CA THR A 10 8.22 -9.36 -20.66
C THR A 10 6.81 -9.16 -21.23
N ARG A 11 6.42 -10.03 -22.17
CA ARG A 11 5.01 -10.25 -22.50
C ARG A 11 4.44 -11.02 -21.31
N HIS A 12 4.29 -10.34 -20.17
CA HIS A 12 3.54 -10.84 -19.05
C HIS A 12 2.13 -11.10 -19.60
N LYS A 13 1.83 -12.37 -19.84
CA LYS A 13 0.47 -12.79 -20.17
C LYS A 13 -0.39 -12.26 -19.04
N GLU A 14 -1.32 -11.37 -19.36
CA GLU A 14 -2.34 -10.86 -18.45
C GLU A 14 -3.36 -11.96 -18.10
N THR A 15 -2.89 -13.18 -17.80
CA THR A 15 -3.74 -14.28 -17.33
C THR A 15 -4.42 -13.94 -16.01
N SER A 16 -3.86 -12.99 -15.25
CA SER A 16 -4.49 -12.48 -14.04
C SER A 16 -5.79 -11.71 -14.31
N LEU A 17 -5.98 -11.13 -15.50
CA LEU A 17 -7.22 -10.43 -15.88
C LEU A 17 -8.36 -11.40 -16.23
N ILE A 18 -8.06 -12.66 -16.49
CA ILE A 18 -9.09 -13.66 -16.80
C ILE A 18 -10.01 -13.91 -15.60
N PHE A 19 -9.45 -13.97 -14.39
CA PHE A 19 -10.21 -14.21 -13.15
C PHE A 19 -11.25 -13.11 -12.85
N PRO A 20 -10.91 -11.81 -12.81
CA PRO A 20 -11.89 -10.76 -12.57
C PRO A 20 -12.89 -10.62 -13.72
N VAL A 21 -12.49 -10.84 -14.98
CA VAL A 21 -13.42 -10.82 -16.11
C VAL A 21 -14.43 -11.96 -16.02
N LEU A 22 -13.97 -13.17 -15.70
CA LEU A 22 -14.85 -14.32 -15.46
C LEU A 22 -15.80 -14.02 -14.29
N ALA A 23 -15.32 -13.41 -13.22
CA ALA A 23 -16.14 -12.98 -12.10
C ALA A 23 -17.26 -12.03 -12.50
N LEU A 24 -16.94 -11.02 -13.28
CA LEU A 24 -17.93 -10.07 -13.80
C LEU A 24 -18.95 -10.75 -14.70
N VAL A 25 -18.52 -11.66 -15.59
CA VAL A 25 -19.43 -12.39 -16.47
C VAL A 25 -20.39 -13.28 -15.67
N VAL A 26 -19.89 -14.01 -14.68
CA VAL A 26 -20.72 -14.87 -13.81
C VAL A 26 -21.69 -14.01 -13.00
N LEU A 27 -21.24 -12.89 -12.44
CA LEU A 27 -22.08 -11.99 -11.66
C LEU A 27 -23.17 -11.34 -12.55
N PHE A 28 -22.84 -10.98 -13.79
CA PHE A 28 -23.81 -10.43 -14.74
C PHE A 28 -24.89 -11.46 -15.14
N LEU A 29 -24.51 -12.71 -15.35
CA LEU A 29 -25.42 -13.77 -15.79
C LEU A 29 -26.25 -14.39 -14.65
N TRP A 30 -25.67 -14.55 -13.47
CA TRP A 30 -26.27 -15.25 -12.32
C TRP A 30 -26.49 -14.38 -11.07
N GLY A 31 -26.22 -13.08 -11.14
CA GLY A 31 -26.33 -12.17 -9.99
C GLY A 31 -27.73 -12.06 -9.39
N SER A 32 -28.79 -12.39 -10.16
CA SER A 32 -30.17 -12.40 -9.67
C SER A 32 -30.58 -13.70 -8.96
N SER A 33 -29.70 -14.70 -8.88
CA SER A 33 -30.00 -15.97 -8.23
C SER A 33 -30.06 -15.83 -6.70
N GLN A 34 -31.10 -16.37 -6.08
CA GLN A 34 -31.32 -16.30 -4.62
C GLN A 34 -31.02 -17.62 -3.89
N THR A 35 -30.54 -18.63 -4.61
CA THR A 35 -30.19 -19.92 -4.02
C THR A 35 -28.90 -19.81 -3.22
N LEU A 36 -28.94 -20.14 -1.93
CA LEU A 36 -27.80 -20.02 -0.99
C LEU A 36 -26.47 -20.58 -1.55
N PRO A 37 -26.39 -21.78 -2.15
CA PRO A 37 -25.12 -22.31 -2.66
C PRO A 37 -24.53 -21.47 -3.79
N VAL A 38 -25.38 -20.92 -4.67
CA VAL A 38 -24.95 -20.10 -5.81
C VAL A 38 -24.48 -18.73 -5.33
N VAL A 39 -25.18 -18.12 -4.37
CA VAL A 39 -24.76 -16.85 -3.75
C VAL A 39 -23.39 -16.99 -3.09
N ILE A 40 -23.15 -18.06 -2.34
CA ILE A 40 -21.84 -18.32 -1.72
C ILE A 40 -20.75 -18.49 -2.79
N ALA A 41 -21.03 -19.27 -3.84
CA ALA A 41 -20.09 -19.49 -4.93
C ALA A 41 -19.74 -18.19 -5.66
N ILE A 42 -20.73 -17.34 -5.96
CA ILE A 42 -20.52 -16.03 -6.59
C ILE A 42 -19.68 -15.12 -5.69
N ASN A 43 -19.97 -15.06 -4.38
CA ASN A 43 -19.19 -14.24 -3.45
C ASN A 43 -17.74 -14.69 -3.32
N LEU A 44 -17.49 -16.00 -3.23
CA LEU A 44 -16.12 -16.54 -3.22
C LEU A 44 -15.38 -16.23 -4.52
N LEU A 45 -16.06 -16.38 -5.65
CA LEU A 45 -15.49 -16.10 -6.95
C LEU A 45 -15.19 -14.60 -7.11
N ALA A 46 -16.09 -13.72 -6.66
CA ALA A 46 -15.88 -12.28 -6.62
C ALA A 46 -14.70 -11.90 -5.70
N LEU A 47 -14.59 -12.51 -4.52
CA LEU A 47 -13.48 -12.32 -3.60
C LEU A 47 -12.14 -12.70 -4.26
N ILE A 48 -12.05 -13.88 -4.88
CA ILE A 48 -10.86 -14.31 -5.62
C ILE A 48 -10.55 -13.35 -6.76
N GLY A 49 -11.57 -12.89 -7.49
CA GLY A 49 -11.44 -11.88 -8.55
C GLY A 49 -10.82 -10.58 -8.04
N ILE A 50 -11.35 -10.03 -6.94
CA ILE A 50 -10.85 -8.80 -6.31
C ILE A 50 -9.41 -8.98 -5.83
N LEU A 51 -9.11 -10.06 -5.11
CA LEU A 51 -7.75 -10.35 -4.63
C LEU A 51 -6.76 -10.50 -5.80
N SER A 52 -7.15 -11.23 -6.85
CA SER A 52 -6.30 -11.42 -8.03
C SER A 52 -6.01 -10.10 -8.76
N SER A 53 -7.00 -9.21 -8.86
CA SER A 53 -6.82 -7.86 -9.40
C SER A 53 -5.89 -7.02 -8.52
N ALA A 54 -6.10 -7.01 -7.20
CA ALA A 54 -5.27 -6.26 -6.27
C ALA A 54 -3.80 -6.70 -6.34
N PHE A 55 -3.52 -8.01 -6.31
CA PHE A 55 -2.17 -8.54 -6.46
C PHE A 55 -1.55 -8.23 -7.83
N SER A 56 -2.35 -8.25 -8.89
CA SER A 56 -1.89 -7.85 -10.22
C SER A 56 -1.43 -6.39 -10.22
N VAL A 57 -2.23 -5.47 -9.69
CA VAL A 57 -1.88 -4.04 -9.63
C VAL A 57 -0.61 -3.81 -8.81
N VAL A 58 -0.49 -4.45 -7.63
CA VAL A 58 0.71 -4.35 -6.79
C VAL A 58 1.95 -4.88 -7.53
N ARG A 59 1.85 -6.00 -8.25
CA ARG A 59 2.96 -6.54 -9.05
C ARG A 59 3.39 -5.58 -10.16
N HIS A 60 2.46 -4.93 -10.84
CA HIS A 60 2.82 -3.95 -11.88
C HIS A 60 3.47 -2.70 -11.27
N ALA A 61 2.95 -2.24 -10.12
CA ALA A 61 3.53 -1.13 -9.38
C ALA A 61 4.96 -1.45 -8.91
N ASP A 62 5.21 -2.68 -8.46
CA ASP A 62 6.52 -3.16 -8.01
C ASP A 62 7.54 -3.23 -9.16
N VAL A 63 7.15 -3.78 -10.31
CA VAL A 63 8.00 -3.78 -11.51
C VAL A 63 8.33 -2.36 -11.96
N LEU A 64 7.34 -1.46 -11.90
CA LEU A 64 7.55 -0.06 -12.25
C LEU A 64 8.45 0.64 -11.22
N ALA A 65 8.30 0.31 -9.94
CA ALA A 65 9.11 0.82 -8.86
C ALA A 65 10.58 0.43 -9.02
N HIS A 66 10.85 -0.84 -9.33
CA HIS A 66 12.20 -1.32 -9.64
C HIS A 66 12.84 -0.63 -10.85
N ARG A 67 12.04 -0.29 -11.88
CA ARG A 67 12.56 0.40 -13.07
C ARG A 67 12.88 1.87 -12.82
N LEU A 68 12.15 2.52 -11.91
CA LEU A 68 12.31 3.95 -11.63
C LEU A 68 13.33 4.23 -10.53
N GLY A 69 13.65 3.24 -9.69
CA GLY A 69 14.58 3.39 -8.58
C GLY A 69 14.05 4.30 -7.48
N GLU A 70 14.81 4.42 -6.39
CA GLU A 70 14.43 5.28 -5.27
C GLU A 70 14.77 6.76 -5.57
N PRO A 71 13.93 7.74 -5.14
CA PRO A 71 12.75 7.62 -4.27
C PRO A 71 11.41 7.42 -5.01
N TYR A 72 11.38 7.44 -6.34
CA TYR A 72 10.14 7.36 -7.11
C TYR A 72 9.46 5.99 -7.06
N GLY A 73 10.25 4.92 -6.91
CA GLY A 73 9.73 3.57 -6.82
C GLY A 73 8.88 3.33 -5.57
N SER A 74 9.35 3.77 -4.40
CA SER A 74 8.58 3.67 -3.15
C SER A 74 7.30 4.52 -3.18
N LEU A 75 7.36 5.69 -3.82
CA LEU A 75 6.18 6.53 -4.07
C LEU A 75 5.14 5.86 -4.96
N ILE A 76 5.55 5.23 -6.06
CA ILE A 76 4.62 4.56 -6.97
C ILE A 76 4.00 3.34 -6.31
N LEU A 77 4.79 2.56 -5.57
CA LEU A 77 4.28 1.41 -4.83
C LEU A 77 3.22 1.84 -3.81
N SER A 78 3.54 2.84 -2.98
CA SER A 78 2.60 3.35 -1.96
C SER A 78 1.37 4.01 -2.56
N LEU A 79 1.52 4.84 -3.60
CA LEU A 79 0.41 5.48 -4.29
C LEU A 79 -0.52 4.45 -4.94
N SER A 80 0.02 3.38 -5.51
CA SER A 80 -0.79 2.32 -6.13
C SER A 80 -1.69 1.63 -5.12
N VAL A 81 -1.17 1.29 -3.93
CA VAL A 81 -1.97 0.71 -2.85
C VAL A 81 -3.04 1.70 -2.36
N VAL A 82 -2.70 2.98 -2.17
CA VAL A 82 -3.68 4.00 -1.75
C VAL A 82 -4.79 4.18 -2.80
N ILE A 83 -4.47 4.17 -4.10
CA ILE A 83 -5.48 4.25 -5.16
C ILE A 83 -6.41 3.02 -5.13
N LEU A 84 -5.90 1.82 -4.89
CA LEU A 84 -6.72 0.63 -4.73
C LEU A 84 -7.72 0.78 -3.57
N GLU A 85 -7.25 1.26 -2.42
CA GLU A 85 -8.08 1.47 -1.23
C GLU A 85 -9.17 2.52 -1.47
N VAL A 86 -8.80 3.70 -1.99
CA VAL A 86 -9.75 4.78 -2.28
C VAL A 86 -10.79 4.33 -3.32
N SER A 87 -10.38 3.53 -4.31
CA SER A 87 -11.31 2.98 -5.31
C SER A 87 -12.30 2.00 -4.70
N LEU A 88 -11.85 1.11 -3.81
CA LEU A 88 -12.71 0.14 -3.13
C LEU A 88 -13.71 0.83 -2.20
N ILE A 89 -13.24 1.80 -1.40
CA ILE A 89 -14.11 2.59 -0.52
C ILE A 89 -15.14 3.37 -1.35
N SER A 90 -14.71 4.02 -2.44
CA SER A 90 -15.61 4.77 -3.31
C SER A 90 -16.67 3.89 -3.97
N ALA A 91 -16.30 2.68 -4.41
CA ALA A 91 -17.23 1.71 -4.98
C ALA A 91 -18.28 1.27 -3.94
N LEU A 92 -17.87 1.04 -2.69
CA LEU A 92 -18.78 0.69 -1.60
C LEU A 92 -19.71 1.86 -1.22
N MET A 93 -19.20 3.09 -1.23
CA MET A 93 -20.04 4.26 -0.97
C MET A 93 -21.04 4.51 -2.12
N ALA A 94 -20.67 4.21 -3.36
CA ALA A 94 -21.55 4.32 -4.52
C ALA A 94 -22.73 3.33 -4.48
N THR A 95 -22.61 2.21 -3.77
CA THR A 95 -23.74 1.27 -3.57
C THR A 95 -24.84 1.81 -2.63
N GLY A 96 -24.63 2.93 -1.94
CA GLY A 96 -25.67 3.66 -1.20
C GLY A 96 -26.04 3.08 0.18
N ASP A 97 -25.57 1.89 0.52
CA ASP A 97 -25.81 1.22 1.82
C ASP A 97 -24.71 1.48 2.85
N ALA A 98 -23.72 2.33 2.51
CA ALA A 98 -22.58 2.61 3.38
C ALA A 98 -22.96 3.61 4.47
N ALA A 99 -22.72 3.24 5.74
CA ALA A 99 -22.82 4.17 6.86
C ALA A 99 -21.90 5.38 6.65
N PRO A 100 -22.31 6.61 7.03
CA PRO A 100 -21.49 7.81 6.85
C PRO A 100 -20.11 7.75 7.52
N THR A 101 -19.93 6.91 8.54
CA THR A 101 -18.66 6.72 9.24
C THR A 101 -17.78 5.64 8.63
N LEU A 102 -18.31 4.83 7.71
CA LEU A 102 -17.64 3.63 7.20
C LEU A 102 -16.25 3.93 6.63
N MET A 103 -16.12 5.02 5.87
CA MET A 103 -14.82 5.47 5.34
C MET A 103 -13.79 5.70 6.45
N ARG A 104 -14.19 6.39 7.52
CA ARG A 104 -13.30 6.68 8.65
C ARG A 104 -12.94 5.41 9.39
N ASP A 105 -13.90 4.51 9.58
CA ASP A 105 -13.70 3.25 10.28
C ASP A 105 -12.73 2.35 9.49
N THR A 106 -12.84 2.31 8.16
CA THR A 106 -11.88 1.64 7.28
C THR A 106 -10.47 2.22 7.41
N LEU A 107 -10.31 3.56 7.42
CA LEU A 107 -8.99 4.19 7.60
C LEU A 107 -8.37 3.86 8.96
N TYR A 108 -9.15 3.85 10.04
CA TYR A 108 -8.67 3.41 11.36
C TYR A 108 -8.23 1.95 11.33
N SER A 109 -9.01 1.06 10.72
CA SER A 109 -8.64 -0.35 10.56
C SER A 109 -7.34 -0.52 9.78
N ILE A 110 -7.17 0.19 8.66
CA ILE A 110 -5.94 0.13 7.85
C ILE A 110 -4.73 0.55 8.69
N ILE A 111 -4.82 1.67 9.42
CA ILE A 111 -3.71 2.13 10.26
C ILE A 111 -3.37 1.09 11.34
N MET A 112 -4.37 0.53 12.02
CA MET A 112 -4.14 -0.50 13.04
C MET A 112 -3.54 -1.79 12.46
N ILE A 113 -4.03 -2.23 11.30
CA ILE A 113 -3.52 -3.43 10.63
C ILE A 113 -2.08 -3.21 10.17
N VAL A 114 -1.74 -2.07 9.58
CA VAL A 114 -0.38 -1.80 9.09
C VAL A 114 0.59 -1.59 10.26
N THR A 115 0.25 -0.73 11.23
CA THR A 115 1.15 -0.34 12.31
C THR A 115 1.24 -1.38 13.43
N GLY A 116 0.12 -1.98 13.83
CA GLY A 116 0.09 -2.98 14.89
C GLY A 116 0.24 -4.40 14.35
N GLY A 117 -0.49 -4.73 13.29
CA GLY A 117 -0.50 -6.07 12.69
C GLY A 117 0.76 -6.38 11.89
N LEU A 118 0.96 -5.71 10.77
CA LEU A 118 2.01 -6.01 9.80
C LEU A 118 3.39 -5.72 10.36
N VAL A 119 3.63 -4.51 10.88
CA VAL A 119 4.91 -4.16 11.52
C VAL A 119 5.20 -5.06 12.72
N GLY A 120 4.21 -5.30 13.59
CA GLY A 120 4.36 -6.19 14.74
C GLY A 120 4.72 -7.62 14.34
N PHE A 121 4.04 -8.17 13.32
CA PHE A 121 4.33 -9.50 12.79
C PHE A 121 5.71 -9.59 12.14
N SER A 122 6.12 -8.57 11.39
CA SER A 122 7.46 -8.47 10.80
C SER A 122 8.57 -8.46 11.87
N LEU A 123 8.35 -7.75 12.98
CA LEU A 123 9.30 -7.74 14.11
C LEU A 123 9.34 -9.09 14.84
N LEU A 124 8.18 -9.72 15.07
CA LEU A 124 8.11 -11.05 15.72
C LEU A 124 8.81 -12.12 14.88
N LEU A 125 8.54 -12.18 13.57
CA LEU A 125 9.18 -13.15 12.68
C LEU A 125 10.66 -12.87 12.50
N GLY A 126 11.05 -11.61 12.34
CA GLY A 126 12.43 -11.22 12.15
C GLY A 126 13.27 -11.38 13.43
N GLY A 127 12.74 -11.00 14.60
CA GLY A 127 13.37 -11.23 15.89
C GLY A 127 13.57 -12.72 16.20
N ARG A 128 12.62 -13.59 15.81
CA ARG A 128 12.77 -15.05 15.95
C ARG A 128 13.92 -15.62 15.11
N LYS A 129 14.18 -15.06 13.92
CA LYS A 129 15.20 -15.56 12.98
C LYS A 129 16.56 -14.91 13.18
N PHE A 130 16.61 -13.60 13.45
CA PHE A 130 17.82 -12.78 13.40
C PHE A 130 18.28 -12.23 14.76
N ALA A 131 17.49 -12.39 15.84
CA ALA A 131 17.72 -11.88 17.21
C ALA A 131 17.83 -10.34 17.34
N THR A 132 18.52 -9.66 16.43
CA THR A 132 18.58 -8.21 16.26
C THR A 132 18.18 -7.84 14.82
N GLN A 133 17.46 -6.74 14.65
CA GLN A 133 17.04 -6.23 13.35
C GLN A 133 17.59 -4.81 13.17
N TYR A 134 18.39 -4.59 12.12
CA TYR A 134 18.90 -3.28 11.77
C TYR A 134 17.83 -2.52 10.98
N MET A 135 17.32 -1.43 11.54
CA MET A 135 16.29 -0.59 10.93
C MET A 135 16.81 0.84 10.86
N ASN A 136 16.58 1.52 9.74
CA ASN A 136 16.88 2.95 9.61
C ASN A 136 15.89 3.78 10.47
N LEU A 137 16.25 3.98 11.73
CA LEU A 137 15.45 4.76 12.69
C LEU A 137 15.31 6.23 12.27
N PHE A 138 16.27 6.75 11.51
CA PHE A 138 16.26 8.12 11.05
C PHE A 138 15.19 8.33 9.97
N GLY A 139 15.11 7.42 8.99
CA GLY A 139 14.04 7.41 7.99
C GLY A 139 12.66 7.26 8.61
N ILE A 140 12.49 6.29 9.53
CA ILE A 140 11.22 6.07 10.26
C ILE A 140 10.79 7.34 10.98
N LYS A 141 11.71 8.01 11.69
CA LYS A 141 11.41 9.24 12.42
C LYS A 141 10.87 10.34 11.49
N GLN A 142 11.42 10.49 10.28
CA GLN A 142 10.91 11.49 9.35
C GLN A 142 9.54 11.16 8.77
N TYR A 143 9.29 9.89 8.46
CA TYR A 143 7.93 9.45 8.07
C TYR A 143 6.92 9.72 9.19
N LEU A 144 7.27 9.41 10.43
CA LEU A 144 6.37 9.63 11.57
C LEU A 144 6.10 11.13 11.81
N ILE A 145 7.12 11.99 11.76
CA ILE A 145 6.96 13.44 11.95
C ILE A 145 6.00 14.04 10.91
N ALA A 146 5.97 13.50 9.69
CA ALA A 146 5.04 13.95 8.65
C ALA A 146 3.63 13.33 8.79
N LEU A 147 3.53 12.04 9.11
CA LEU A 147 2.27 11.31 9.17
C LEU A 147 1.44 11.64 10.42
N PHE A 148 2.07 11.83 11.58
CA PHE A 148 1.35 12.09 12.83
C PHE A 148 0.46 13.35 12.77
N PRO A 149 0.95 14.53 12.35
CA PRO A 149 0.11 15.72 12.24
C PRO A 149 -1.08 15.52 11.30
N LEU A 150 -0.85 14.86 10.16
CA LEU A 150 -1.89 14.60 9.17
C LEU A 150 -2.97 13.66 9.74
N ALA A 151 -2.56 12.58 10.41
CA ALA A 151 -3.48 11.64 11.06
C ALA A 151 -4.28 12.31 12.17
N ILE A 152 -3.66 13.17 12.99
CA ILE A 152 -4.34 13.90 14.06
C ILE A 152 -5.40 14.85 13.47
N ILE A 153 -5.04 15.64 12.45
CA ILE A 153 -5.95 16.60 11.84
C ILE A 153 -7.14 15.91 11.16
N VAL A 154 -6.90 14.81 10.44
CA VAL A 154 -7.94 14.16 9.62
C VAL A 154 -8.81 13.20 10.44
N LEU A 155 -8.22 12.44 11.37
CA LEU A 155 -8.92 11.36 12.07
C LEU A 155 -9.32 11.75 13.50
N VAL A 156 -8.40 12.34 14.27
CA VAL A 156 -8.62 12.61 15.70
C VAL A 156 -9.39 13.90 15.94
N PHE A 157 -9.01 14.99 15.26
CA PHE A 157 -9.62 16.31 15.42
C PHE A 157 -11.14 16.36 15.21
N PRO A 158 -11.75 15.70 14.21
CA PRO A 158 -13.20 15.72 14.07
C PRO A 158 -13.93 15.11 15.27
N MET A 159 -13.31 14.17 16.00
CA MET A 159 -13.91 13.61 17.23
C MET A 159 -13.94 14.59 18.39
N ALA A 160 -13.10 15.64 18.37
CA ALA A 160 -13.14 16.71 19.37
C ALA A 160 -14.26 17.74 19.09
N LEU A 161 -14.92 17.67 17.93
CA LEU A 161 -16.04 18.55 17.59
C LEU A 161 -17.35 18.01 18.17
N PRO A 162 -18.33 18.89 18.50
CA PRO A 162 -19.61 18.47 19.08
C PRO A 162 -20.40 17.44 18.26
N ALA A 163 -20.24 17.45 16.93
CA ALA A 163 -20.89 16.52 16.01
C ALA A 163 -20.02 15.29 15.64
N ALA A 164 -18.85 15.15 16.26
CA ALA A 164 -17.82 14.15 15.93
C ALA A 164 -17.46 14.10 14.42
N ASN A 165 -17.68 15.20 13.71
CA ASN A 165 -17.53 15.37 12.27
C ASN A 165 -17.30 16.84 11.91
N PHE A 166 -16.67 17.07 10.77
CA PHE A 166 -16.50 18.40 10.19
C PHE A 166 -17.78 18.90 9.54
N SER A 167 -18.05 20.21 9.64
CA SER A 167 -18.99 20.85 8.71
C SER A 167 -18.40 20.83 7.30
N THR A 168 -19.24 20.94 6.26
CA THR A 168 -18.77 20.90 4.85
C THR A 168 -17.67 21.93 4.57
N GLY A 169 -17.81 23.15 5.13
CA GLY A 169 -16.78 24.20 4.98
C GLY A 169 -15.47 23.87 5.69
N GLN A 170 -15.55 23.31 6.91
CA GLN A 170 -14.36 22.84 7.64
C GLN A 170 -13.69 21.67 6.93
N ALA A 171 -14.46 20.73 6.39
CA ALA A 171 -13.95 19.58 5.67
C ALA A 171 -13.16 19.99 4.42
N LEU A 172 -13.66 20.95 3.63
CA LEU A 172 -12.96 21.46 2.45
C LEU A 172 -11.65 22.17 2.82
N LEU A 173 -11.68 22.99 3.87
CA LEU A 173 -10.48 23.68 4.34
C LEU A 173 -9.43 22.69 4.87
N VAL A 174 -9.86 21.73 5.68
CA VAL A 174 -8.99 20.67 6.21
C VAL A 174 -8.42 19.82 5.08
N ALA A 175 -9.24 19.49 4.06
CA ALA A 175 -8.77 18.75 2.88
C ALA A 175 -7.69 19.52 2.10
N LEU A 176 -7.87 20.83 1.90
CA LEU A 176 -6.87 21.68 1.23
C LEU A 176 -5.56 21.76 2.01
N ILE A 177 -5.63 21.98 3.34
CA ILE A 177 -4.44 22.03 4.19
C ILE A 177 -3.74 20.67 4.20
N SER A 178 -4.49 19.58 4.33
CA SER A 178 -3.97 18.22 4.31
C SER A 178 -3.28 17.89 2.98
N ALA A 179 -3.89 18.29 1.86
CA ALA A 179 -3.29 18.13 0.53
C ALA A 179 -2.00 18.94 0.37
N ALA A 180 -1.97 20.19 0.87
CA ALA A 180 -0.77 21.02 0.85
C ALA A 180 0.35 20.41 1.72
N MET A 181 0.03 19.94 2.92
CA MET A 181 0.99 19.28 3.81
C MET A 181 1.55 18.00 3.18
N TYR A 182 0.70 17.18 2.57
CA TYR A 182 1.15 15.99 1.85
C TYR A 182 2.01 16.35 0.62
N GLY A 183 1.66 17.42 -0.10
CA GLY A 183 2.48 17.95 -1.19
C GLY A 183 3.88 18.37 -0.74
N VAL A 184 4.00 19.05 0.40
CA VAL A 184 5.30 19.39 1.00
C VAL A 184 6.05 18.12 1.39
N PHE A 185 5.37 17.12 1.96
CA PHE A 185 5.98 15.84 2.28
C PHE A 185 6.54 15.13 1.03
N LEU A 186 5.79 15.12 -0.08
CA LEU A 186 6.28 14.59 -1.36
C LEU A 186 7.50 15.35 -1.88
N LEU A 187 7.55 16.68 -1.74
CA LEU A 187 8.72 17.47 -2.14
C LEU A 187 9.97 17.13 -1.31
N ILE A 188 9.80 16.95 0.01
CA ILE A 188 10.88 16.55 0.91
C ILE A 188 11.40 15.16 0.51
N GLN A 189 10.50 14.22 0.22
CA GLN A 189 10.83 12.85 -0.18
C GLN A 189 11.50 12.76 -1.56
N THR A 190 11.12 13.62 -2.51
CA THR A 190 11.60 13.57 -3.91
C THR A 190 12.81 14.44 -4.21
N LYS A 191 13.04 15.52 -3.45
CA LYS A 191 14.07 16.53 -3.79
C LYS A 191 15.02 16.82 -2.64
N THR A 192 14.50 17.22 -1.49
CA THR A 192 15.34 17.88 -0.47
C THR A 192 16.09 16.89 0.43
N HIS A 193 15.46 15.78 0.82
CA HIS A 193 16.02 14.82 1.77
C HIS A 193 15.92 13.39 1.26
N GLN A 194 16.07 13.17 -0.05
CA GLN A 194 15.97 11.84 -0.66
C GLN A 194 16.91 10.81 0.00
N SER A 195 18.12 11.21 0.43
CA SER A 195 19.09 10.34 1.10
C SER A 195 18.64 9.83 2.48
N LEU A 196 17.65 10.47 3.12
CA LEU A 196 17.05 9.94 4.34
C LEU A 196 16.08 8.78 4.09
N PHE A 197 15.60 8.67 2.86
CA PHE A 197 14.55 7.75 2.44
C PHE A 197 15.06 6.66 1.50
N VAL A 198 16.21 6.89 0.86
CA VAL A 198 16.95 5.89 0.11
C VAL A 198 17.71 5.03 1.11
N TYR A 199 17.53 3.71 1.04
CA TYR A 199 18.37 2.80 1.81
C TYR A 199 19.68 2.65 1.05
N GLU A 200 20.75 3.31 1.51
CA GLU A 200 22.09 2.95 1.08
C GLU A 200 22.30 1.51 1.55
N HIS A 201 22.24 0.55 0.63
CA HIS A 201 22.92 -0.70 0.86
C HIS A 201 24.38 -0.31 1.09
N GLU A 202 24.87 -0.46 2.32
CA GLU A 202 26.31 -0.53 2.63
C GLU A 202 26.89 -1.80 1.98
N ASP A 203 26.73 -1.95 0.65
CA ASP A 203 27.45 -2.91 -0.16
C ASP A 203 28.70 -2.24 -0.80
N ASP A 204 28.97 -0.97 -0.46
CA ASP A 204 30.10 -0.16 -0.95
C ASP A 204 30.95 0.44 0.19
N SER A 205 31.04 -0.25 1.34
CA SER A 205 32.13 -0.03 2.29
C SER A 205 33.13 -1.17 2.19
N ASP A 206 34.33 -0.78 1.76
CA ASP A 206 35.59 -1.53 1.74
C ASP A 206 35.76 -2.58 2.84
N ASP A 207 36.55 -3.60 2.50
CA ASP A 207 37.21 -4.59 3.37
C ASP A 207 37.41 -4.13 4.85
N ASP A 208 37.20 -5.08 5.77
CA ASP A 208 37.66 -5.11 7.20
C ASP A 208 36.66 -4.79 8.34
N ASP A 209 35.40 -5.26 8.31
CA ASP A 209 34.62 -5.46 9.56
C ASP A 209 34.14 -6.93 9.74
N PRO A 210 34.60 -7.67 10.77
CA PRO A 210 34.19 -9.06 11.02
C PRO A 210 32.72 -9.24 11.43
N HIS A 211 31.96 -8.15 11.62
CA HIS A 211 30.60 -8.19 12.16
C HIS A 211 29.48 -8.24 11.10
N HIS A 212 29.79 -8.32 9.81
CA HIS A 212 28.79 -8.65 8.80
C HIS A 212 28.31 -10.10 8.96
N GLY A 213 27.11 -10.25 9.54
CA GLY A 213 26.36 -11.50 9.53
C GLY A 213 26.09 -11.94 8.10
N LYS A 214 26.94 -12.82 7.58
CA LYS A 214 26.77 -13.46 6.26
C LYS A 214 25.37 -14.08 6.18
N PRO A 215 24.55 -13.80 5.14
CA PRO A 215 23.38 -14.60 4.89
C PRO A 215 23.83 -16.04 4.67
N SER A 216 23.30 -16.97 5.47
CA SER A 216 23.61 -18.39 5.37
C SER A 216 23.49 -18.84 3.92
N ALA A 217 24.60 -19.34 3.35
CA ALA A 217 24.59 -19.97 2.04
C ALA A 217 23.53 -21.07 2.05
N HIS A 218 22.62 -21.00 1.09
CA HIS A 218 21.71 -22.10 0.78
C HIS A 218 22.54 -23.38 0.60
N SER A 219 22.34 -24.36 1.49
CA SER A 219 22.68 -25.74 1.19
C SER A 219 21.61 -26.29 0.26
N SER A 220 22.10 -26.91 -0.81
CA SER A 220 21.39 -27.74 -1.79
C SER A 220 20.30 -28.63 -1.21
#